data_AF-A0A651F0J0-F1
#
_entry.id   AF-A0A651F0J0-F1
#
_cell.length_a   1.000
_cell.length_b   1.000
_cell.length_c   1.000
_cell.angle_alpha   90.00
_cell.angle_beta   90.00
_cell.angle_gamma   90.00
#
_symmetry.space_group_name_H-M   'P 1'
#
loop_
_entity.id
_entity.type
_entity.pdbx_description
1 polymer ?
#
loop_
_entity_poly.entity_id
_entity_poly.type
_entity_poly.pdbx_seq_one_letter_code
_entity_poly.pdbx_strand_id
1 'polypeptide(L)'
;MTNGNGLRNQAVCLTVAAETGISAKEKSVSLLAYLLILALTAYLYTIIAAVIINWLVVLQVMNLRNPIAFKIHAVLRRLTEPSFKAVQKILPPVGGFDLSPIVLIIGITVLQRMLYGLM
;
A
#
# COMPACT_ATOMS: atom_id res chain seq x y z
N MET A 1 34.92 5.43 52.97
CA MET A 1 33.45 5.25 52.84
C MET A 1 33.05 5.63 51.41
N THR A 2 33.37 4.79 50.43
CA THR A 2 33.08 5.09 49.03
C THR A 2 31.72 4.53 48.64
N ASN A 3 30.81 5.47 48.43
CA ASN A 3 29.51 5.42 47.79
C ASN A 3 29.28 4.23 46.82
N GLY A 4 28.71 3.13 47.34
CA GLY A 4 28.23 2.00 46.53
C GLY A 4 26.91 2.29 45.78
N ASN A 5 26.21 3.37 46.11
CA ASN A 5 24.96 3.76 45.45
C ASN A 5 25.19 4.43 44.09
N GLY A 6 26.31 5.12 43.91
CA GLY A 6 26.67 5.76 42.63
C GLY A 6 26.83 4.76 41.48
N LEU A 7 27.52 3.64 41.72
CA LEU A 7 27.73 2.57 40.73
C LEU A 7 26.42 1.87 40.34
N ARG A 8 25.51 1.66 41.31
CA ARG A 8 24.18 1.06 41.05
C ARG A 8 23.28 1.99 40.23
N ASN A 9 23.30 3.30 40.53
CA ASN A 9 22.52 4.29 39.80
C ASN A 9 23.03 4.48 38.37
N GLN A 10 24.34 4.34 38.15
CA GLN A 10 24.95 4.48 36.83
C GLN A 10 24.63 3.28 35.92
N ALA A 11 24.63 2.05 36.46
CA ALA A 11 24.19 0.87 35.74
C ALA A 11 22.70 0.95 35.35
N VAL A 12 21.84 1.39 36.28
CA VAL A 12 20.40 1.59 36.01
C VAL A 12 20.18 2.64 34.92
N CYS A 13 20.92 3.74 34.94
CA CYS A 13 20.83 4.78 33.92
C CYS A 13 21.26 4.27 32.53
N LEU A 14 22.31 3.44 32.46
CA LEU A 14 22.77 2.81 31.20
C LEU A 14 21.75 1.80 30.64
N THR A 15 21.09 1.02 31.49
CA THR A 15 20.02 0.08 31.07
C THR A 15 18.79 0.83 30.55
N VAL A 16 18.36 1.90 31.23
CA VAL A 16 17.22 2.73 30.79
C VAL A 16 17.53 3.49 29.49
N ALA A 17 18.76 3.99 29.32
CA ALA A 17 19.19 4.63 28.08
C ALA A 17 19.23 3.65 26.88
N ALA A 18 19.56 2.38 27.11
CA ALA A 18 19.52 1.34 26.08
C ALA A 18 18.07 0.97 25.68
N GLU A 19 17.15 0.88 26.63
CA GLU A 19 15.73 0.56 26.37
C GLU A 19 14.99 1.68 25.62
N THR A 20 15.29 2.94 25.94
CA THR A 20 14.69 4.10 25.25
C THR A 20 15.14 4.23 23.79
N GLY A 21 16.41 3.89 23.48
CA GLY A 21 16.93 3.90 22.12
C GLY A 21 16.29 2.86 21.20
N ILE A 22 15.95 1.68 21.76
CA ILE A 22 15.23 0.63 21.02
C ILE A 22 13.76 1.03 20.81
N SER A 23 13.10 1.61 21.81
CA SER A 23 11.69 2.04 21.70
C SER A 23 11.46 3.14 20.65
N ALA A 24 12.40 4.07 20.48
CA ALA A 24 12.29 5.11 19.45
C ALA A 24 12.44 4.54 18.02
N LYS A 25 13.36 3.59 17.82
CA LYS A 25 13.58 2.94 16.52
C LYS A 25 12.40 2.08 16.10
N GLU A 26 11.83 1.31 17.03
CA GLU A 26 10.62 0.50 16.81
C GLU A 26 9.41 1.36 16.40
N LYS A 27 9.22 2.52 17.06
CA LYS A 27 8.13 3.46 16.74
C LYS A 27 8.28 4.15 15.37
N SER A 28 9.51 4.46 14.94
CA SER A 28 9.72 5.05 13.61
C SER A 28 9.46 4.03 12.48
N VAL A 29 9.81 2.77 12.70
CA VAL A 29 9.55 1.68 11.73
C VAL A 29 8.05 1.43 11.59
N SER A 30 7.29 1.45 12.69
CA SER A 30 5.84 1.28 12.65
C SER A 30 5.12 2.46 11.96
N LEU A 31 5.59 3.70 12.12
CA LEU A 31 5.04 4.86 11.40
C LEU A 31 5.26 4.77 9.88
N LEU A 32 6.48 4.43 9.45
CA LEU A 32 6.79 4.28 8.03
C LEU A 32 5.97 3.16 7.40
N ALA A 33 5.88 2.03 8.09
CA ALA A 33 5.14 0.88 7.61
C ALA A 33 3.63 1.15 7.59
N TYR A 34 3.09 1.90 8.56
CA TYR A 34 1.71 2.39 8.52
C TYR A 34 1.44 3.29 7.30
N LEU A 35 2.34 4.25 7.01
CA LEU A 35 2.22 5.09 5.81
C LEU A 35 2.22 4.26 4.52
N LEU A 36 3.07 3.23 4.44
CA LEU A 36 3.15 2.36 3.28
C LEU A 36 1.86 1.55 3.09
N ILE A 37 1.31 0.99 4.17
CA ILE A 37 0.02 0.29 4.13
C ILE A 37 -1.12 1.21 3.70
N LEU A 38 -1.14 2.45 4.20
CA LEU A 38 -2.10 3.45 3.80
C LEU A 38 -2.01 3.74 2.28
N ALA A 39 -0.78 3.89 1.76
CA ALA A 39 -0.55 4.11 0.33
C ALA A 39 -1.01 2.90 -0.52
N LEU A 40 -0.68 1.67 -0.10
CA LEU A 40 -1.16 0.44 -0.76
C LEU A 40 -2.69 0.34 -0.76
N THR A 41 -3.32 0.76 0.34
CA THR A 41 -4.78 0.76 0.48
C THR A 41 -5.42 1.77 -0.49
N ALA A 42 -4.88 2.99 -0.56
CA ALA A 42 -5.34 4.01 -1.51
C ALA A 42 -5.15 3.54 -2.98
N TYR A 43 -4.04 2.84 -3.26
CA TYR A 43 -3.81 2.26 -4.57
C TYR A 43 -4.79 1.14 -4.91
N LEU A 44 -5.15 0.30 -3.94
CA LEU A 44 -6.17 -0.74 -4.09
C LEU A 44 -7.54 -0.13 -4.47
N TYR A 45 -7.95 0.95 -3.82
CA TYR A 45 -9.17 1.69 -4.20
C TYR A 45 -9.09 2.26 -5.61
N THR A 46 -7.91 2.71 -6.06
CA THR A 46 -7.71 3.20 -7.43
C THR A 46 -7.90 2.09 -8.46
N ILE A 47 -7.43 0.87 -8.17
CA ILE A 47 -7.66 -0.32 -9.01
C ILE A 47 -9.15 -0.65 -9.06
N ILE A 48 -9.83 -0.68 -7.91
CA ILE A 48 -11.28 -0.92 -7.85
C ILE A 48 -12.04 0.12 -8.69
N ALA A 49 -11.69 1.40 -8.57
CA ALA A 49 -12.33 2.46 -9.35
C ALA A 49 -12.12 2.26 -10.86
N ALA A 50 -10.93 1.80 -11.29
CA ALA A 50 -10.67 1.48 -12.69
C ALA A 50 -11.53 0.30 -13.19
N VAL A 51 -11.72 -0.74 -12.38
CA VAL A 51 -12.61 -1.87 -12.70
C VAL A 51 -14.05 -1.38 -12.87
N ILE A 52 -14.55 -0.58 -11.94
CA ILE A 52 -15.91 -0.05 -11.98
C ILE A 52 -16.12 0.79 -13.24
N ILE A 53 -15.19 1.70 -13.56
CA ILE A 53 -15.25 2.52 -14.79
C ILE A 53 -15.24 1.61 -16.03
N ASN A 54 -14.38 0.60 -16.07
CA ASN A 54 -14.31 -0.32 -17.21
C ASN A 54 -15.64 -1.07 -17.40
N TRP A 55 -16.25 -1.56 -16.32
CA TRP A 55 -17.58 -2.18 -16.38
C TRP A 55 -18.66 -1.20 -16.79
N LEU A 56 -18.67 0.03 -16.28
CA LEU A 56 -19.62 1.07 -16.68
C LEU A 56 -19.53 1.38 -18.18
N VAL A 57 -18.33 1.37 -18.76
CA VAL A 57 -18.11 1.55 -20.19
C VAL A 57 -18.58 0.33 -20.98
N VAL A 58 -18.24 -0.89 -20.55
CA VAL A 58 -18.67 -2.13 -21.23
C VAL A 58 -20.18 -2.29 -21.21
N LEU A 59 -20.82 -2.04 -20.05
CA LEU A 59 -22.28 -2.08 -19.85
C LEU A 59 -23.03 -0.93 -20.54
N GLN A 60 -22.33 -0.07 -21.30
CA GLN A 60 -22.91 1.08 -22.01
C GLN A 60 -23.63 2.09 -21.08
N VAL A 61 -23.37 2.05 -19.78
CA VAL A 61 -23.94 3.01 -18.80
C VAL A 61 -23.20 4.35 -18.87
N MET A 62 -21.88 4.30 -19.08
CA MET A 62 -21.03 5.48 -19.22
C MET A 62 -20.57 5.64 -20.67
N ASN A 63 -20.94 6.77 -21.29
CA ASN A 63 -20.49 7.10 -22.64
C ASN A 63 -19.22 7.98 -22.61
N LEU A 64 -18.12 7.45 -23.14
CA LEU A 64 -16.84 8.15 -23.24
C LEU A 64 -16.84 9.33 -24.25
N ARG A 65 -17.93 9.56 -24.98
CA ARG A 65 -18.11 10.79 -25.78
C ARG A 65 -18.25 12.05 -24.91
N ASN A 66 -18.66 11.91 -23.64
CA ASN A 66 -18.70 13.04 -22.73
C ASN A 66 -17.27 13.39 -22.27
N PRO A 67 -16.83 14.67 -22.40
CA PRO A 67 -15.48 15.08 -22.04
C PRO A 67 -15.13 14.84 -20.56
N ILE A 68 -16.12 14.89 -19.65
CA ILE A 68 -15.90 14.62 -18.22
C ILE A 68 -15.61 13.13 -18.00
N ALA A 69 -16.46 12.25 -18.54
CA ALA A 69 -16.30 10.81 -18.45
C ALA A 69 -14.96 10.36 -19.07
N PHE A 70 -14.61 10.92 -20.23
CA PHE A 70 -13.33 10.66 -20.87
C PHE A 70 -12.14 11.07 -20.00
N LYS A 71 -12.18 12.26 -19.39
CA LYS A 71 -11.09 12.74 -18.52
C LYS A 71 -10.90 11.83 -17.31
N ILE A 72 -11.98 11.47 -16.61
CA ILE A 72 -11.92 10.57 -15.44
C ILE A 72 -11.34 9.22 -15.86
N HIS A 73 -11.87 8.63 -16.93
CA HIS A 73 -11.37 7.36 -17.45
C HIS A 73 -9.89 7.45 -17.86
N ALA A 74 -9.47 8.52 -18.54
CA ALA A 74 -8.09 8.69 -18.97
C ALA A 74 -7.11 8.86 -17.80
N VAL A 75 -7.50 9.58 -16.75
CA VAL A 75 -6.68 9.74 -15.54
C VAL A 75 -6.52 8.40 -14.83
N LEU A 76 -7.63 7.68 -14.58
CA LEU A 76 -7.57 6.37 -13.95
C LEU A 76 -6.72 5.38 -14.75
N ARG A 77 -6.93 5.34 -16.07
CA ARG A 77 -6.17 4.45 -16.95
C ARG A 77 -4.67 4.77 -16.89
N ARG A 78 -4.26 6.04 -16.89
CA ARG A 78 -2.84 6.41 -16.77
C ARG A 78 -2.24 6.00 -15.43
N LEU A 79 -3.02 6.05 -14.35
CA LEU A 79 -2.57 5.63 -13.01
C LEU A 79 -2.43 4.11 -12.89
N THR A 80 -3.29 3.34 -13.57
CA THR A 80 -3.31 1.87 -13.46
C THR A 80 -2.57 1.15 -14.58
N GLU A 81 -2.40 1.76 -15.75
CA GLU A 81 -1.76 1.19 -16.94
C GLU A 81 -0.39 0.55 -16.69
N PRO A 82 0.58 1.14 -15.96
CA PRO A 82 1.88 0.50 -15.77
C PRO A 82 1.76 -0.85 -15.05
N SER A 83 0.90 -0.92 -14.04
CA SER A 83 0.66 -2.13 -13.26
C SER A 83 -0.18 -3.15 -14.02
N PHE A 84 -1.20 -2.68 -14.75
CA PHE A 84 -2.06 -3.55 -15.55
C PHE A 84 -1.26 -4.16 -16.70
N LYS A 85 -0.45 -3.37 -17.42
CA LYS A 85 0.46 -3.89 -18.47
C LYS A 85 1.44 -4.93 -17.94
N ALA A 86 1.97 -4.74 -16.74
CA ALA A 86 2.88 -5.71 -16.13
C ALA A 86 2.19 -7.08 -15.96
N VAL A 87 0.94 -7.08 -15.53
CA VAL A 87 0.13 -8.30 -15.38
C VAL A 87 -0.33 -8.87 -16.73
N GLN A 88 -0.73 -8.02 -17.67
CA GLN A 88 -1.22 -8.44 -18.99
C GLN A 88 -0.14 -9.16 -19.84
N LYS A 89 1.14 -8.97 -19.52
CA LYS A 89 2.24 -9.77 -20.11
C LYS A 89 2.15 -11.25 -19.78
N ILE A 90 1.53 -11.59 -18.64
CA ILE A 90 1.41 -12.96 -18.14
C ILE A 90 0.01 -13.49 -18.44
N LEU A 91 -1.02 -12.67 -18.23
CA LEU A 91 -2.43 -13.01 -18.41
C LEU A 91 -3.08 -12.03 -19.40
N PRO A 92 -3.11 -12.35 -20.70
CA PRO A 92 -3.76 -11.49 -21.68
C PRO A 92 -5.27 -11.39 -21.40
N PRO A 93 -5.89 -10.23 -21.70
CA PRO A 93 -7.32 -10.03 -21.49
C PRO A 93 -8.15 -10.96 -22.39
N VAL A 94 -9.25 -11.46 -21.85
CA VAL A 94 -10.14 -12.43 -22.54
C VAL A 94 -11.51 -11.80 -22.80
N GLY A 95 -11.93 -11.76 -24.06
CA GLY A 95 -13.27 -11.34 -24.46
C GLY A 95 -13.65 -9.91 -24.07
N GLY A 96 -12.69 -8.99 -23.99
CA GLY A 96 -12.92 -7.60 -23.56
C GLY A 96 -13.05 -7.42 -22.04
N PHE A 97 -12.93 -8.51 -21.26
CA PHE A 97 -12.87 -8.48 -19.81
C PHE A 97 -11.41 -8.53 -19.35
N ASP A 98 -11.00 -7.55 -18.56
CA ASP A 98 -9.63 -7.44 -18.05
C ASP A 98 -9.56 -8.13 -16.68
N LEU A 99 -8.83 -9.24 -16.59
CA LEU A 99 -8.61 -10.01 -15.35
C LEU A 99 -7.44 -9.45 -14.53
N SER A 100 -6.62 -8.58 -15.12
CA SER A 100 -5.47 -7.94 -14.48
C SER A 100 -5.76 -7.31 -13.11
N PRO A 101 -6.92 -6.64 -12.89
CA PRO A 101 -7.26 -6.06 -11.60
C PRO A 101 -7.33 -7.09 -10.47
N ILE A 102 -7.85 -8.29 -10.74
CA ILE A 102 -7.98 -9.36 -9.73
C ILE A 102 -6.58 -9.79 -9.26
N VAL A 103 -5.67 -9.99 -10.20
CA VAL A 103 -4.28 -10.37 -9.90
C VAL A 103 -3.59 -9.28 -9.07
N LEU A 104 -3.81 -8.01 -9.41
CA LEU A 104 -3.24 -6.89 -8.66
C LEU A 104 -3.80 -6.78 -7.24
N ILE A 105 -5.12 -6.96 -7.08
CA ILE A 105 -5.74 -6.98 -5.75
C ILE A 105 -5.11 -8.07 -4.89
N ILE A 106 -4.99 -9.29 -5.42
CA ILE A 106 -4.35 -10.40 -4.71
C ILE A 106 -2.90 -10.06 -4.35
N GLY A 107 -2.11 -9.55 -5.31
CA GLY A 107 -0.73 -9.17 -5.08
C GLY A 107 -0.56 -8.09 -3.99
N ILE A 108 -1.40 -7.06 -4.01
CA ILE A 108 -1.39 -6.00 -3.00
C ILE A 108 -1.82 -6.53 -1.64
N THR A 109 -2.88 -7.34 -1.56
CA THR A 109 -3.35 -7.91 -0.29
C THR A 109 -2.31 -8.80 0.35
N VAL A 110 -1.58 -9.60 -0.46
CA VAL A 110 -0.43 -10.38 0.04
C VAL A 110 0.66 -9.46 0.57
N LEU A 111 1.03 -8.41 -0.17
CA LEU A 111 2.04 -7.44 0.27
C LEU A 111 1.65 -6.77 1.60
N GLN A 112 0.39 -6.36 1.73
CA GLN A 112 -0.14 -5.79 2.97
C GLN A 112 -0.03 -6.78 4.12
N ARG A 113 -0.44 -8.03 3.92
CA ARG A 113 -0.37 -9.08 4.96
C ARG A 113 1.05 -9.34 5.42
N MET A 114 2.01 -9.37 4.50
CA MET A 114 3.43 -9.51 4.86
C MET A 114 3.93 -8.31 5.66
N LEU A 115 3.51 -7.10 5.29
CA LEU A 115 3.90 -5.88 6.01
C LEU A 115 3.29 -5.79 7.41
N TYR A 116 2.03 -6.19 7.55
CA TYR A 116 1.35 -6.28 8.86
C TYR A 116 1.99 -7.32 9.78
N GLY A 117 2.46 -8.44 9.23
CA GLY A 117 3.17 -9.46 10.02
C GLY A 117 4.57 -9.03 10.47
N LEU A 118 5.12 -7.96 9.88
CA LEU A 118 6.44 -7.41 10.24
C LEU A 118 6.35 -6.33 11.34
N MET A 119 5.17 -5.77 11.58
CA MET A 119 4.91 -4.79 12.65
C MET A 119 4.41 -5.47 13.92
#